data_AF-G5BWE0-F1
#
_entry.id   AF-G5BWE0-F1
#
_cell.length_a   1.000
_cell.length_b   1.000
_cell.length_c   1.000
_cell.angle_alpha   90.00
_cell.angle_beta   90.00
_cell.angle_gamma   90.00
#
_symmetry.space_group_name_H-M   'P 1'
#
loop_
_entity.id
_entity.type
_entity.pdbx_description
1 polymer ?
#
loop_
_entity_poly.entity_id
_entity_poly.type
_entity_poly.pdbx_seq_one_letter_code
_entity_poly.pdbx_strand_id
1 'polypeptide(L)'
;MGKNTLLIAGLQVRNNARIIFSCSLDFFSDAFFNSAVQKAMPGAQRYPQTGNDELAVALSPWVFKEEGVLHVGSMSHHPVGETAPPNAYIVTNSVTDYWSTAS
;
A
#
# COMPACT_ATOMS: atom_id res chain seq x y z
N MET A 1 8.36 24.73 11.84
CA MET A 1 8.66 24.63 10.40
C MET A 1 9.62 23.45 10.22
N GLY A 2 9.38 22.51 9.30
CA GLY A 2 10.30 21.37 9.05
C GLY A 2 9.70 19.96 8.98
N LYS A 3 8.38 19.79 9.21
CA LYS A 3 7.72 18.47 9.11
C LYS A 3 7.34 18.06 7.68
N ASN A 4 7.51 18.96 6.71
CA ASN A 4 7.13 18.72 5.31
C ASN A 4 8.29 18.22 4.45
N THR A 5 9.47 17.99 5.04
CA THR A 5 10.62 17.41 4.35
C THR A 5 10.38 15.92 4.13
N LEU A 6 10.31 15.50 2.87
CA LEU A 6 10.16 14.10 2.49
C LEU A 6 11.54 13.44 2.37
N LEU A 7 11.76 12.33 3.07
CA LEU A 7 12.97 11.52 2.99
C LEU A 7 12.75 10.23 2.20
N ILE A 8 11.53 9.68 2.29
CA ILE A 8 11.02 8.59 1.46
C ILE A 8 9.67 9.05 0.94
N ALA A 9 9.46 9.00 -0.37
CA ALA A 9 8.20 9.36 -1.00
C ALA A 9 7.68 8.22 -1.87
N GLY A 10 6.41 7.86 -1.70
CA GLY A 10 5.72 6.89 -2.54
C GLY A 10 4.76 7.57 -3.52
N LEU A 11 4.75 7.08 -4.74
CA LEU A 11 3.83 7.51 -5.79
C LEU A 11 3.12 6.28 -6.37
N GLN A 12 1.80 6.31 -6.35
CA GLN A 12 0.95 5.39 -7.10
C GLN A 12 0.26 6.18 -8.22
N VAL A 13 0.46 5.74 -9.45
CA VAL A 13 -0.15 6.36 -10.65
C VAL A 13 -1.48 5.69 -11.00
N ARG A 14 -2.28 6.31 -11.89
CA ARG A 14 -3.66 5.88 -12.20
C ARG A 14 -3.78 4.47 -12.77
N ASN A 15 -2.73 3.96 -13.42
CA ASN A 15 -2.64 2.57 -13.88
C ASN A 15 -2.09 1.62 -12.80
N ASN A 16 -2.10 2.04 -11.53
CA ASN A 16 -1.60 1.31 -10.37
C ASN A 16 -0.11 0.94 -10.43
N ALA A 17 0.72 1.60 -11.26
CA ALA A 17 2.18 1.46 -11.11
C ALA A 17 2.64 2.18 -9.83
N ARG A 18 3.68 1.63 -9.19
CA ARG A 18 4.19 2.07 -7.89
C ARG A 18 5.65 2.50 -8.02
N ILE A 19 5.99 3.62 -7.43
CA ILE A 19 7.33 4.21 -7.45
C ILE A 19 7.66 4.64 -6.02
N ILE A 20 8.86 4.30 -5.56
CA ILE A 20 9.44 4.84 -4.31
C ILE A 20 10.65 5.71 -4.69
N PHE A 21 10.71 6.91 -4.13
CA PHE A 21 11.89 7.77 -4.12
C PHE A 21 12.49 7.75 -2.73
N SER A 22 13.73 7.29 -2.60
CA SER A 22 14.53 7.42 -1.38
C SER A 22 15.60 8.48 -1.58
N CYS A 23 15.71 9.42 -0.64
CA CYS A 23 16.71 10.49 -0.66
C CYS A 23 18.08 10.05 -0.11
N SER A 24 18.28 8.75 0.17
CA SER A 24 19.56 8.19 0.60
C SER A 24 19.75 6.79 0.02
N LEU A 25 20.92 6.54 -0.56
CA LEU A 25 21.34 5.20 -0.98
C LEU A 25 21.82 4.39 0.22
N ASP A 26 22.48 5.03 1.18
CA ASP A 26 22.96 4.39 2.42
C ASP A 26 21.82 3.82 3.26
N PHE A 27 20.60 4.34 3.07
CA PHE A 27 19.38 3.78 3.63
C PHE A 27 19.21 2.28 3.30
N PHE A 28 19.67 1.83 2.13
CA PHE A 28 19.60 0.42 1.71
C PHE A 28 20.91 -0.35 1.94
N SER A 29 21.84 0.19 2.74
CA SER A 29 23.13 -0.45 3.00
C SER A 29 23.10 -1.40 4.19
N ASP A 30 23.87 -2.49 4.09
CA ASP A 30 24.08 -3.43 5.20
C ASP A 30 24.61 -2.74 6.46
N ALA A 31 25.41 -1.68 6.30
CA ALA A 31 25.93 -0.89 7.41
C ALA A 31 24.79 -0.25 8.23
N PHE A 32 23.77 0.32 7.57
CA PHE A 32 22.65 0.95 8.26
C PHE A 32 21.65 -0.08 8.78
N PHE A 33 21.48 -1.22 8.09
CA PHE A 33 20.68 -2.34 8.59
C PHE A 33 21.21 -2.87 9.93
N ASN A 34 22.53 -3.07 10.04
CA ASN A 34 23.17 -3.68 11.21
C ASN A 34 23.68 -2.68 12.27
N SER A 35 23.40 -1.38 12.10
CA SER A 35 23.89 -0.36 13.03
C SER A 35 23.08 -0.31 14.33
N ALA A 36 23.74 0.07 15.43
CA ALA A 36 23.05 0.47 16.65
C ALA A 36 22.74 1.98 16.58
N VAL A 37 21.55 2.39 17.01
CA VAL A 37 21.13 3.81 16.96
C VAL A 37 20.92 4.37 18.36
N GLN A 38 21.40 5.59 18.56
CA GLN A 38 21.19 6.36 19.78
C GLN A 38 21.09 7.83 19.39
N LYS A 39 20.09 8.53 19.93
CA LYS A 39 19.99 9.98 19.74
C LYS A 39 21.13 10.65 20.52
N ALA A 40 21.72 11.70 19.97
CA ALA A 40 22.84 12.41 20.62
C ALA A 40 22.46 13.15 21.93
N MET A 41 21.22 13.05 22.39
CA MET A 41 20.77 13.70 23.62
C MET A 41 21.26 12.92 24.86
N PRO A 42 21.65 13.61 25.96
CA PRO A 42 22.06 12.96 27.19
C PRO A 42 20.96 12.01 27.72
N GLY A 43 21.37 10.80 28.13
CA GLY A 43 20.44 9.78 28.65
C GLY A 43 19.56 9.11 27.60
N ALA A 44 19.74 9.39 26.30
CA ALA A 44 18.98 8.72 25.25
C ALA A 44 19.24 7.22 25.23
N GLN A 45 18.16 6.44 25.14
CA GLN A 45 18.22 5.00 24.99
C GLN A 45 18.97 4.62 23.71
N ARG A 46 19.92 3.69 23.84
CA ARG A 46 20.58 3.06 22.72
C ARG A 46 19.79 1.81 22.32
N TYR A 47 19.49 1.69 21.03
CA TYR A 47 18.89 0.51 20.44
C TYR A 47 19.97 -0.29 19.72
N PRO A 48 20.10 -1.60 20.01
CA PRO A 48 21.16 -2.42 19.42
C PRO A 48 20.95 -2.70 17.93
N GLN A 49 19.69 -2.69 17.46
CA GLN A 49 19.31 -2.94 16.08
C GLN A 49 18.40 -1.80 15.58
N THR A 50 18.52 -1.47 14.29
CA THR A 50 17.61 -0.54 13.63
C THR A 50 16.40 -1.28 13.06
N GLY A 51 15.24 -0.62 12.98
CA GLY A 51 14.10 -1.11 12.18
C GLY A 51 14.23 -0.79 10.69
N ASN A 52 15.43 -0.43 10.21
CA ASN A 52 15.65 0.04 8.85
C ASN A 52 15.48 -1.10 7.82
N ASP A 53 15.98 -2.29 8.17
CA ASP A 53 15.87 -3.49 7.34
C ASP A 53 14.41 -3.89 7.13
N GLU A 54 13.64 -3.98 8.23
CA GLU A 54 12.20 -4.30 8.18
C GLU A 54 11.43 -3.32 7.29
N LEU A 55 11.74 -2.02 7.35
CA LEU A 55 11.14 -1.02 6.48
C LEU A 55 11.55 -1.20 5.01
N ALA A 56 12.83 -1.41 4.73
CA ALA A 56 13.31 -1.63 3.37
C ALA A 56 12.69 -2.90 2.75
N VAL A 57 12.60 -3.97 3.54
CA VAL A 57 11.98 -5.25 3.16
C VAL A 57 10.49 -5.09 2.95
N ALA A 58 9.77 -4.25 3.69
CA ALA A 58 8.35 -3.99 3.44
C ALA A 58 8.09 -3.09 2.21
N LEU A 59 9.00 -2.17 1.91
CA LEU A 59 8.88 -1.29 0.73
C LEU A 59 9.04 -2.07 -0.59
N SER A 60 9.91 -3.07 -0.61
CA SER A 60 10.17 -3.90 -1.80
C SER A 60 8.92 -4.60 -2.37
N PRO A 61 8.20 -5.48 -1.62
CA PRO A 61 7.01 -6.18 -2.10
C PRO A 61 5.86 -5.21 -2.38
N TRP A 62 5.79 -4.07 -1.68
CA TRP A 62 4.86 -3.01 -2.06
C TRP A 62 5.19 -2.45 -3.46
N VAL A 63 6.43 -2.07 -3.75
CA VAL A 63 6.79 -1.54 -5.09
C VAL A 63 6.58 -2.57 -6.19
N PHE A 64 6.98 -3.82 -5.94
CA PHE A 64 6.93 -4.90 -6.93
C PHE A 64 5.56 -5.57 -7.08
N LYS A 65 4.52 -5.04 -6.43
CA LYS A 65 3.14 -5.56 -6.49
C LYS A 65 3.00 -6.99 -5.97
N GLU A 66 3.80 -7.36 -4.98
CA GLU A 66 3.64 -8.61 -4.23
C GLU A 66 2.68 -8.42 -3.06
N GLU A 67 2.61 -7.20 -2.50
CA GLU A 67 1.68 -6.85 -1.41
C GLU A 67 0.70 -5.74 -1.81
N GLY A 68 -0.47 -5.70 -1.16
CA GLY A 68 -1.46 -4.63 -1.32
C GLY A 68 -2.09 -4.54 -2.71
N VAL A 69 -2.12 -5.64 -3.47
CA VAL A 69 -2.79 -5.71 -4.79
C VAL A 69 -4.22 -6.20 -4.60
N LEU A 70 -5.16 -5.57 -5.29
CA LEU A 70 -6.55 -6.01 -5.34
C LEU A 70 -6.94 -6.28 -6.79
N HIS A 71 -7.66 -7.38 -7.01
CA HIS A 71 -8.25 -7.72 -8.29
C HIS A 71 -9.77 -7.79 -8.15
N VAL A 72 -10.46 -7.01 -8.97
CA VAL A 72 -11.92 -7.04 -9.06
C VAL A 72 -12.29 -8.19 -9.99
N GLY A 73 -13.00 -9.18 -9.47
CA GLY A 73 -13.52 -10.30 -10.23
C GLY A 73 -14.79 -9.93 -11.01
N SER A 74 -15.64 -10.92 -11.26
CA SER A 74 -16.92 -10.72 -11.94
C SER A 74 -17.83 -9.82 -11.12
N MET A 75 -18.46 -8.86 -11.80
CA MET A 75 -19.54 -8.04 -11.27
C MET A 75 -20.86 -8.46 -11.91
N SER A 76 -21.92 -8.59 -11.11
CA SER A 76 -23.27 -8.86 -11.59
C SER A 76 -24.30 -8.03 -10.83
N HIS A 77 -25.32 -7.57 -11.54
CA HIS A 77 -26.43 -6.80 -10.99
C HIS A 77 -27.73 -7.32 -11.59
N HIS A 78 -28.79 -7.40 -10.79
CA HIS A 78 -30.12 -7.81 -11.25
C HIS A 78 -31.21 -7.37 -10.26
N PRO A 79 -32.49 -7.28 -10.67
CA PRO A 79 -33.60 -7.08 -9.77
C PRO A 79 -33.66 -8.15 -8.67
N VAL A 80 -34.18 -7.79 -7.50
CA VAL A 80 -34.35 -8.74 -6.39
C VAL A 80 -35.27 -9.88 -6.83
N GLY A 81 -34.78 -11.12 -6.76
CA GLY A 81 -35.52 -12.32 -7.17
C GLY A 81 -35.26 -12.78 -8.61
N GLU A 82 -34.53 -11.99 -9.40
CA GLU A 82 -34.06 -12.38 -10.73
C GLU A 82 -32.60 -12.87 -10.71
N THR A 83 -32.07 -13.29 -11.86
CA THR A 83 -30.67 -13.75 -12.00
C THR A 83 -29.93 -13.08 -13.16
N ALA A 84 -30.62 -12.30 -13.98
CA ALA A 84 -30.05 -11.61 -15.13
C ALA A 84 -30.37 -10.11 -15.10
N PRO A 85 -29.47 -9.25 -15.60
CA PRO A 85 -29.74 -7.83 -15.71
C PRO A 85 -30.82 -7.56 -16.79
N PRO A 86 -31.85 -6.74 -16.50
CA PRO A 86 -32.82 -6.29 -17.47
C PRO A 86 -32.21 -5.23 -18.41
N ASN A 87 -32.83 -5.04 -19.58
CA ASN A 87 -32.41 -4.01 -20.54
C ASN A 87 -32.54 -2.58 -19.99
N ALA A 88 -33.53 -2.34 -19.13
CA ALA A 88 -33.72 -1.07 -18.46
C ALA A 88 -34.35 -1.28 -17.08
N TYR A 89 -33.91 -0.47 -16.11
CA TYR A 89 -34.52 -0.36 -14.80
C TYR A 89 -35.59 0.73 -14.80
N ILE A 90 -36.64 0.55 -13.99
CA ILE A 90 -37.66 1.57 -13.77
C ILE A 90 -37.53 2.18 -12.37
N VAL A 91 -38.07 3.38 -12.20
CA VAL A 91 -38.16 4.04 -10.90
C VAL A 91 -38.90 3.11 -9.94
N THR A 92 -38.33 2.90 -8.75
CA THR A 92 -38.73 1.95 -7.69
C THR A 92 -38.29 0.49 -7.85
N ASN A 93 -37.49 0.13 -8.85
CA ASN A 93 -36.88 -1.21 -8.89
C ASN A 93 -35.95 -1.43 -7.70
N SER A 94 -36.19 -2.52 -6.97
CA SER A 94 -35.22 -3.07 -6.00
C SER A 94 -34.17 -3.87 -6.75
N VAL A 95 -32.89 -3.51 -6.59
CA VAL A 95 -31.75 -4.11 -7.28
C VAL A 95 -30.77 -4.70 -6.26
N THR A 96 -30.19 -5.86 -6.58
CA THR A 96 -29.09 -6.44 -5.83
C THR A 96 -27.82 -6.43 -6.68
N ASP A 97 -26.71 -6.00 -6.08
CA ASP A 97 -25.38 -6.01 -6.67
C ASP A 97 -24.49 -7.05 -5.99
N TYR A 98 -23.73 -7.78 -6.80
CA TYR A 98 -22.72 -8.72 -6.34
C TYR A 98 -21.38 -8.42 -7.01
N TRP A 99 -20.31 -8.52 -6.22
CA TRP A 99 -18.94 -8.48 -6.71
C TRP A 99 -18.15 -9.62 -6.06
N SER A 100 -17.29 -10.28 -6.84
CA SER A 100 -16.30 -11.22 -6.32
C SER A 100 -14.92 -10.55 -6.28
N THR A 101 -14.14 -10.86 -5.26
CA THR A 101 -12.70 -10.63 -5.26
C THR A 101 -12.03 -11.86 -5.86
N ALA A 102 -11.20 -11.69 -6.89
CA ALA A 102 -10.32 -12.76 -7.32
C ALA A 102 -9.10 -12.79 -6.37
N SER A 103 -8.87 -13.96 -5.78
CA SER A 103 -7.69 -14.26 -4.95
C SER A 103 -6.43 -14.41 -5.80
#